data_AF-A0A7Z9QNC0-F1
#
_entry.id   AF-A0A7Z9QNC0-F1
#
_cell.length_a   1.000
_cell.length_b   1.000
_cell.length_c   1.000
_cell.angle_alpha   90.00
_cell.angle_beta   90.00
_cell.angle_gamma   90.00
#
_symmetry.space_group_name_H-M   'P 1'
#
loop_
_entity.id
_entity.type
_entity.pdbx_description
1 polymer ?
#
loop_
_entity_poly.entity_id
_entity_poly.type
_entity_poly.pdbx_seq_one_letter_code
_entity_poly.pdbx_strand_id
1 'polypeptide(L)'
;MSEGNVKFSGDGQISGARGEHNQGNNWTSRLFFDSEGVVGTPIYPTGRAWAKETCLAWKSWRQALAPGDPVLEIHIPAGSPMDFDACGDSLLQALDFFPRYFPDRPFLGFCCTSWLLNTQYQNWLPPDSNIVRFQREFYLFPIYSNERSGFNRIFGTSSQNFSKLPRDTRLRRAVLDCLESGGHLRSGGALLLAKDLDWGNQIYQKGLSNSEWSQSKE
;
A
#
# COMPACT_ATOMS: atom_id res chain seq x y z
N MET A 1 -9.86 -8.83 1.35
CA MET A 1 -10.42 -8.51 2.68
C MET A 1 -9.30 -8.58 3.70
N SER A 2 -9.46 -7.90 4.84
CA SER A 2 -8.55 -8.06 5.99
C SER A 2 -8.76 -9.43 6.64
N GLU A 3 -7.71 -9.95 7.28
CA GLU A 3 -7.87 -10.99 8.32
C GLU A 3 -8.78 -10.48 9.44
N GLY A 4 -9.44 -11.40 10.14
CA GLY A 4 -10.25 -11.08 11.32
C GLY A 4 -9.37 -10.75 12.54
N ASN A 5 -9.90 -9.95 13.46
CA ASN A 5 -9.22 -9.52 14.68
C ASN A 5 -8.01 -8.59 14.47
N VAL A 6 -7.86 -7.99 13.29
CA VAL A 6 -6.86 -6.95 13.05
C VAL A 6 -7.40 -5.63 13.57
N LYS A 7 -6.60 -4.93 14.38
CA LYS A 7 -6.95 -3.61 14.91
C LYS A 7 -6.61 -2.54 13.88
N PHE A 8 -7.57 -1.69 13.56
CA PHE A 8 -7.42 -0.56 12.66
C PHE A 8 -7.66 0.76 13.38
N SER A 9 -6.97 1.81 12.96
CA SER A 9 -7.23 3.20 13.33
C SER A 9 -8.45 3.76 12.57
N GLY A 10 -8.95 4.91 13.00
CA GLY A 10 -10.06 5.61 12.35
C GLY A 10 -9.81 5.95 10.86
N ASP A 11 -8.55 6.09 10.43
CA ASP A 11 -8.18 6.30 9.02
C ASP A 11 -7.96 4.98 8.23
N GLY A 12 -8.30 3.83 8.82
CA GLY A 12 -8.25 2.53 8.18
C GLY A 12 -6.83 1.97 8.01
N GLN A 13 -5.87 2.44 8.79
CA GLN A 13 -4.53 1.84 8.85
C GLN A 13 -4.45 0.84 10.00
N ILE A 14 -3.52 -0.11 9.92
CA ILE A 14 -3.33 -1.08 11.01
C ILE A 14 -2.81 -0.33 12.25
N SER A 15 -3.53 -0.49 13.35
CA SER A 15 -3.21 0.09 14.65
C SER A 15 -2.28 -0.81 15.46
N GLY A 16 -1.33 -0.24 16.18
CA GLY A 16 -0.44 -0.95 17.09
C GLY A 16 1.05 -0.82 16.82
N ALA A 17 1.46 0.12 15.96
CA ALA A 17 2.83 0.62 16.01
C ALA A 17 3.07 1.22 17.41
N ARG A 18 4.20 0.91 18.05
CA ARG A 18 4.55 1.51 19.36
C ARG A 18 4.50 3.04 19.23
N GLY A 19 3.51 3.69 19.85
CA GLY A 19 3.42 5.16 19.92
C GLY A 19 2.03 5.79 19.68
N GLU A 20 0.97 5.01 19.40
CA GLU A 20 -0.34 5.63 19.11
C GLU A 20 -0.97 6.38 20.29
N HIS A 21 -1.06 7.70 20.12
CA HIS A 21 -1.66 8.65 21.07
C HIS A 21 -3.19 8.76 20.97
N ASN A 22 -3.87 7.99 20.10
CA ASN A 22 -5.31 8.15 19.85
C ASN A 22 -6.06 6.81 19.78
N GLN A 23 -6.13 6.12 20.92
CA GLN A 23 -6.82 4.83 21.04
C GLN A 23 -8.35 4.91 20.91
N GLY A 24 -8.94 6.11 20.95
CA GLY A 24 -10.40 6.33 21.03
C GLY A 24 -11.21 5.91 19.80
N ASN A 25 -10.59 5.89 18.61
CA ASN A 25 -11.28 5.59 17.34
C ASN A 25 -10.83 4.26 16.70
N ASN A 26 -10.19 3.40 17.48
CA ASN A 26 -9.73 2.12 16.97
C ASN A 26 -10.89 1.12 16.89
N TRP A 27 -10.88 0.31 15.84
CA TRP A 27 -11.89 -0.72 15.58
C TRP A 27 -11.23 -2.01 15.14
N THR A 28 -11.97 -3.11 15.17
CA THR A 28 -11.42 -4.45 14.91
C THR A 28 -12.11 -5.06 13.70
N SER A 29 -11.33 -5.59 12.77
CA SER A 29 -11.86 -6.25 11.59
C SER A 29 -12.56 -7.56 11.90
N ARG A 30 -13.46 -7.95 10.99
CA ARG A 30 -14.08 -9.27 10.97
C ARG A 30 -13.80 -9.97 9.64
N LEU A 31 -13.75 -11.29 9.72
CA LEU A 31 -13.70 -12.16 8.56
C LEU A 31 -14.42 -13.46 8.92
N PHE A 32 -15.40 -13.83 8.11
CA PHE A 32 -16.22 -15.02 8.27
C PHE A 32 -16.54 -15.62 6.91
N PHE A 33 -16.49 -16.94 6.83
CA PHE A 33 -16.74 -17.71 5.61
C PHE A 33 -17.92 -18.66 5.86
N ASP A 34 -18.79 -18.77 4.88
CA ASP A 34 -19.87 -19.75 4.87
C ASP A 34 -20.09 -20.33 3.46
N SER A 35 -21.17 -21.10 3.30
CA SER A 35 -21.53 -21.73 2.02
C SER A 35 -21.98 -20.75 0.93
N GLU A 36 -22.32 -19.50 1.27
CA GLU A 36 -22.83 -18.50 0.33
C GLU A 36 -21.78 -17.46 -0.08
N GLY A 37 -20.83 -17.16 0.81
CA GLY A 37 -19.80 -16.17 0.55
C GLY A 37 -18.78 -15.99 1.66
N VAL A 38 -18.13 -14.83 1.59
CA VAL A 38 -17.31 -14.28 2.65
C VAL A 38 -17.88 -12.94 3.09
N VAL A 39 -18.02 -12.75 4.41
CA VAL A 39 -18.37 -11.48 5.03
C VAL A 39 -17.17 -10.99 5.81
N GLY A 40 -16.76 -9.75 5.57
CA GLY A 40 -15.65 -9.19 6.32
C GLY A 40 -15.31 -7.75 6.00
N THR A 41 -14.23 -7.29 6.61
CA THR A 41 -13.70 -5.95 6.42
C THR A 41 -12.99 -5.85 5.06
N PRO A 42 -13.52 -5.06 4.11
CA PRO A 42 -12.82 -4.83 2.86
C PRO A 42 -11.61 -3.92 3.09
N ILE A 43 -10.57 -4.16 2.30
CA ILE A 43 -9.51 -3.18 2.06
C ILE A 43 -9.90 -2.47 0.77
N TYR A 44 -9.65 -1.18 0.67
CA TYR A 44 -9.84 -0.42 -0.55
C TYR A 44 -8.53 -0.34 -1.33
N PRO A 45 -8.55 -0.33 -2.68
CA PRO A 45 -7.32 -0.30 -3.49
C PRO A 45 -6.35 0.86 -3.21
N THR A 46 -6.80 1.90 -2.52
CA THR A 46 -5.98 3.04 -2.08
C THR A 46 -5.25 2.79 -0.74
N GLY A 47 -5.35 1.59 -0.17
CA GLY A 47 -4.55 1.14 0.97
C GLY A 47 -5.17 1.42 2.34
N ARG A 48 -6.50 1.42 2.45
CA ARG A 48 -7.22 1.63 3.72
C ARG A 48 -8.27 0.54 3.94
N ALA A 49 -8.39 0.08 5.17
CA ALA A 49 -9.51 -0.74 5.60
C ALA A 49 -10.76 0.12 5.82
N TRP A 50 -11.93 -0.44 5.51
CA TRP A 50 -13.21 0.25 5.71
C TRP A 50 -14.05 -0.49 6.75
N ALA A 51 -14.52 0.23 7.76
CA ALA A 51 -15.19 -0.37 8.92
C ALA A 51 -16.54 -1.03 8.58
N LYS A 52 -17.22 -0.58 7.52
CA LYS A 52 -18.44 -1.24 7.02
C LYS A 52 -18.10 -2.57 6.36
N GLU A 53 -18.62 -3.64 6.94
CA GLU A 53 -18.48 -4.99 6.41
C GLU A 53 -19.08 -5.10 5.00
N THR A 54 -18.48 -5.97 4.20
CA THR A 54 -18.93 -6.29 2.85
C THR A 54 -19.11 -7.80 2.74
N CYS A 55 -20.16 -8.21 2.03
CA CYS A 55 -20.39 -9.60 1.64
C CYS A 55 -19.97 -9.80 0.18
N LEU A 56 -19.10 -10.77 -0.07
CA LEU A 56 -18.71 -11.23 -1.40
C LEU A 56 -19.29 -12.62 -1.61
N ALA A 57 -20.42 -12.71 -2.31
CA ALA A 57 -21.07 -13.98 -2.59
C ALA A 57 -20.29 -14.81 -3.63
N TRP A 58 -20.16 -16.12 -3.40
CA TRP A 58 -19.42 -17.04 -4.28
C TRP A 58 -19.95 -17.09 -5.71
N LYS A 59 -21.24 -16.80 -5.90
CA LYS A 59 -21.87 -16.71 -7.22
C LYS A 59 -21.35 -15.54 -8.08
N SER A 60 -20.79 -14.51 -7.45
CA SER A 60 -20.37 -13.27 -8.10
C SER A 60 -18.87 -13.01 -7.94
N TRP A 61 -18.23 -13.62 -6.94
CA TRP A 61 -16.85 -13.39 -6.59
C TRP A 61 -16.07 -14.69 -6.61
N ARG A 62 -14.82 -14.60 -7.08
CA ARG A 62 -13.86 -15.70 -7.07
C ARG A 62 -12.64 -15.26 -6.28
N GLN A 63 -12.09 -16.17 -5.49
CA GLN A 63 -10.84 -15.93 -4.80
C GLN A 63 -9.71 -15.76 -5.82
N ALA A 64 -8.98 -14.65 -5.72
CA ALA A 64 -7.88 -14.34 -6.62
C ALA A 64 -6.52 -14.81 -6.09
N LEU A 65 -6.37 -14.83 -4.76
CA LEU A 65 -5.17 -15.27 -4.03
C LEU A 65 -5.55 -15.87 -2.67
N ALA A 66 -4.73 -16.81 -2.21
CA ALA A 66 -4.81 -17.50 -0.92
C ALA A 66 -3.41 -17.60 -0.28
N PRO A 67 -3.32 -17.82 1.06
CA PRO A 67 -2.07 -18.21 1.69
C PRO A 67 -1.46 -19.45 1.02
N GLY A 68 -0.18 -19.38 0.67
CA GLY A 68 0.54 -20.44 -0.07
C GLY A 68 0.58 -20.23 -1.59
N ASP A 69 -0.23 -19.32 -2.13
CA ASP A 69 -0.15 -19.01 -3.55
C ASP A 69 1.18 -18.30 -3.90
N PRO A 70 1.84 -18.72 -5.00
CA PRO A 70 3.11 -18.13 -5.40
C PRO A 70 2.94 -16.72 -5.99
N VAL A 71 3.71 -15.78 -5.46
CA VAL A 71 3.82 -14.40 -5.93
C VAL A 71 5.30 -14.01 -6.04
N LEU A 72 5.60 -13.02 -6.88
CA LEU A 72 6.93 -12.45 -7.03
C LEU A 72 7.06 -11.20 -6.16
N GLU A 73 8.05 -11.17 -5.27
CA GLU A 73 8.32 -9.98 -4.46
C GLU A 73 9.14 -8.96 -5.25
N ILE A 74 8.65 -7.71 -5.29
CA ILE A 74 9.34 -6.58 -5.91
C ILE A 74 10.29 -5.95 -4.89
N HIS A 75 11.55 -5.83 -5.28
CA HIS A 75 12.55 -5.05 -4.55
C HIS A 75 12.94 -3.78 -5.32
N ILE A 76 12.99 -2.64 -4.63
CA ILE A 76 13.38 -1.34 -5.21
C ILE A 76 14.76 -0.97 -4.65
N PRO A 77 15.85 -1.19 -5.41
CA PRO A 77 17.20 -0.89 -4.95
C PRO A 77 17.44 0.63 -4.86
N ALA A 78 18.40 1.03 -4.02
CA ALA A 78 18.86 2.41 -3.95
C ALA A 78 19.77 2.76 -5.14
N GLY A 79 19.79 4.04 -5.53
CA GLY A 79 20.78 4.59 -6.47
C GLY A 79 20.13 5.32 -7.65
N SER A 80 19.32 4.62 -8.42
CA SER A 80 18.64 5.21 -9.58
C SER A 80 17.25 5.76 -9.23
N PRO A 81 16.78 6.80 -9.93
CA PRO A 81 15.38 7.16 -9.92
C PRO A 81 14.54 5.93 -10.26
N MET A 82 13.43 5.75 -9.55
CA MET A 82 12.42 4.74 -9.86
C MET A 82 11.64 5.20 -11.09
N ASP A 83 12.29 5.21 -12.25
CA ASP A 83 11.69 5.66 -13.50
C ASP A 83 10.43 4.85 -13.80
N PHE A 84 9.36 5.53 -14.18
CA PHE A 84 8.04 4.90 -14.27
C PHE A 84 7.99 3.89 -15.41
N ASP A 85 8.56 4.21 -16.57
CA ASP A 85 8.50 3.33 -17.74
C ASP A 85 9.44 2.13 -17.50
N ALA A 86 10.62 2.36 -16.93
CA ALA A 86 11.54 1.28 -16.55
C ALA A 86 10.94 0.30 -15.51
N CYS A 87 10.12 0.78 -14.58
CA CYS A 87 9.37 -0.09 -13.67
C CYS A 87 8.38 -1.00 -14.41
N GLY A 88 7.61 -0.43 -15.35
CA GLY A 88 6.68 -1.20 -16.19
C GLY A 88 7.40 -2.25 -17.02
N ASP A 89 8.49 -1.86 -17.68
CA ASP A 89 9.33 -2.76 -18.47
C ASP A 89 9.89 -3.91 -17.63
N SER A 90 10.29 -3.64 -16.39
CA SER A 90 10.79 -4.68 -15.47
C SER A 90 9.70 -5.71 -15.12
N LEU A 91 8.45 -5.28 -14.94
CA LEU A 91 7.32 -6.18 -14.65
C LEU A 91 6.92 -7.00 -15.89
N LEU A 92 6.91 -6.36 -17.06
CA LEU A 92 6.64 -7.03 -18.34
C LEU A 92 7.71 -8.09 -18.65
N GLN A 93 8.99 -7.79 -18.40
CA GLN A 93 10.07 -8.76 -18.53
C GLN A 93 9.89 -9.94 -17.57
N ALA A 94 9.38 -9.73 -16.36
CA ALA A 94 9.09 -10.82 -15.42
C ALA A 94 7.99 -11.76 -15.95
N LEU A 95 6.98 -11.24 -16.66
CA LEU A 95 5.95 -12.06 -17.30
C LEU A 95 6.51 -13.00 -18.39
N ASP A 96 7.60 -12.64 -19.06
CA ASP A 96 8.27 -13.52 -20.04
C ASP A 96 9.30 -14.45 -19.35
N PHE A 97 10.08 -13.90 -18.43
CA PHE A 97 11.23 -14.58 -17.83
C PHE A 97 10.82 -15.78 -16.97
N PHE A 98 9.90 -15.59 -16.02
CA PHE A 98 9.58 -16.65 -15.06
C PHE A 98 8.89 -17.85 -15.71
N PRO A 99 7.89 -17.69 -16.60
CA PRO A 99 7.30 -18.83 -17.29
C PRO A 99 8.29 -19.57 -18.21
N ARG A 100 9.25 -18.86 -18.80
CA ARG A 100 10.28 -19.46 -19.68
C ARG A 100 11.30 -20.28 -18.89
N TYR A 101 11.81 -19.76 -17.79
CA TYR A 101 12.94 -20.38 -17.06
C TYR A 101 12.53 -21.19 -15.83
N PHE A 102 11.32 -20.98 -15.32
CA PHE A 102 10.75 -21.69 -14.16
C PHE A 102 9.32 -22.18 -14.45
N PRO A 103 9.09 -22.97 -15.51
CA PRO A 103 7.74 -23.39 -15.91
C PRO A 103 7.00 -24.19 -14.83
N ASP A 104 7.72 -24.93 -13.99
CA ASP A 104 7.15 -25.71 -12.89
C ASP A 104 6.79 -24.85 -11.64
N ARG A 105 7.00 -23.54 -11.70
CA ARG A 105 6.74 -22.58 -10.61
C ARG A 105 5.93 -21.40 -11.13
N PRO A 106 4.66 -21.62 -11.51
CA PRO A 106 3.79 -20.51 -11.92
C PRO A 106 3.64 -19.53 -10.76
N PHE A 107 3.37 -18.26 -11.08
CA PHE A 107 3.07 -17.21 -10.10
C PHE A 107 1.77 -16.50 -10.49
N LEU A 108 1.07 -15.96 -9.51
CA LEU A 108 -0.23 -15.32 -9.70
C LEU A 108 -0.17 -13.80 -9.70
N GLY A 109 0.93 -13.22 -9.23
CA GLY A 109 1.11 -11.77 -9.22
C GLY A 109 2.41 -11.33 -8.57
N PHE A 110 2.47 -10.02 -8.37
CA PHE A 110 3.58 -9.31 -7.77
C PHE A 110 3.14 -8.70 -6.44
N CYS A 111 4.00 -8.76 -5.43
CA CYS A 111 3.79 -8.09 -4.15
C CYS A 111 4.96 -7.19 -3.80
N CYS A 112 4.72 -6.14 -3.03
CA CYS A 112 5.77 -5.29 -2.50
C CYS A 112 5.36 -4.79 -1.12
N THR A 113 6.31 -4.73 -0.18
CA THR A 113 6.14 -4.01 1.07
C THR A 113 7.27 -3.00 1.22
N SER A 114 6.93 -1.73 1.42
CA SER A 114 7.95 -0.68 1.42
C SER A 114 7.46 0.59 2.08
N TRP A 115 8.41 1.38 2.60
CA TRP A 115 8.17 2.77 3.01
C TRP A 115 7.74 3.64 1.82
N LEU A 116 8.17 3.29 0.60
CA LEU A 116 7.75 3.94 -0.64
C LEU A 116 6.25 3.77 -0.90
N LEU A 117 5.58 2.81 -0.24
CA LEU A 117 4.15 2.56 -0.34
C LEU A 117 3.35 3.27 0.76
N ASN A 118 3.96 4.24 1.46
CA ASN A 118 3.21 5.13 2.33
C ASN A 118 2.17 5.90 1.50
N THR A 119 0.89 5.56 1.69
CA THR A 119 -0.24 6.18 0.99
C THR A 119 -0.38 7.68 1.27
N GLN A 120 0.20 8.18 2.37
CA GLN A 120 0.21 9.62 2.66
C GLN A 120 0.98 10.42 1.61
N TYR A 121 1.95 9.80 0.92
CA TYR A 121 2.70 10.45 -0.15
C TYR A 121 1.81 10.93 -1.30
N GLN A 122 0.67 10.29 -1.57
CA GLN A 122 -0.27 10.77 -2.58
C GLN A 122 -0.94 12.11 -2.22
N ASN A 123 -0.94 12.47 -0.93
CA ASN A 123 -1.46 13.77 -0.46
C ASN A 123 -0.38 14.84 -0.39
N TRP A 124 0.89 14.45 -0.23
CA TRP A 124 2.00 15.37 0.00
C TRP A 124 2.82 15.64 -1.26
N LEU A 125 2.86 14.70 -2.19
CA LEU A 125 3.64 14.77 -3.40
C LEU A 125 2.75 15.05 -4.62
N PRO A 126 3.30 15.72 -5.65
CA PRO A 126 2.62 15.90 -6.91
C PRO A 126 2.21 14.57 -7.56
N PRO A 127 1.06 14.53 -8.29
CA PRO A 127 0.56 13.33 -8.96
C PRO A 127 1.53 12.72 -9.98
N ASP A 128 2.43 13.52 -10.54
CA ASP A 128 3.44 13.13 -11.53
C ASP A 128 4.74 12.60 -10.90
N SER A 129 4.88 12.64 -9.56
CA SER A 129 6.05 12.06 -8.90
C SER A 129 6.10 10.54 -9.07
N ASN A 130 7.30 9.99 -9.30
CA ASN A 130 7.46 8.56 -9.56
C ASN A 130 6.92 7.67 -8.43
N ILE A 131 7.04 8.11 -7.17
CA ILE A 131 6.47 7.39 -6.02
C ILE A 131 4.95 7.28 -6.15
N VAL A 132 4.28 8.39 -6.45
CA VAL A 132 2.81 8.42 -6.57
C VAL A 132 2.34 7.64 -7.80
N ARG A 133 3.02 7.82 -8.94
CA ARG A 133 2.72 7.07 -10.17
C ARG A 133 2.87 5.56 -9.94
N PHE A 134 3.99 5.12 -9.36
CA PHE A 134 4.21 3.72 -9.01
C PHE A 134 3.11 3.19 -8.09
N GLN A 135 2.80 3.89 -6.99
CA GLN A 135 1.74 3.47 -6.06
C GLN A 135 0.37 3.27 -6.73
N ARG A 136 0.04 4.05 -7.75
CA ARG A 136 -1.27 4.00 -8.43
C ARG A 136 -1.45 2.80 -9.36
N GLU A 137 -0.38 2.13 -9.73
CA GLU A 137 -0.43 0.91 -10.55
C GLU A 137 -0.84 -0.34 -9.76
N PHE A 138 -0.86 -0.25 -8.42
CA PHE A 138 -1.10 -1.40 -7.55
C PHE A 138 -2.40 -1.29 -6.77
N TYR A 139 -2.90 -2.43 -6.33
CA TYR A 139 -3.83 -2.51 -5.22
C TYR A 139 -3.05 -2.34 -3.92
N LEU A 140 -3.23 -1.23 -3.23
CA LEU A 140 -2.53 -0.94 -1.98
C LEU A 140 -3.29 -1.53 -0.79
N PHE A 141 -2.55 -1.88 0.26
CA PHE A 141 -3.13 -2.35 1.52
C PHE A 141 -2.25 -1.92 2.71
N PRO A 142 -2.85 -1.71 3.90
CA PRO A 142 -2.10 -1.34 5.08
C PRO A 142 -1.31 -2.54 5.62
N ILE A 143 -0.13 -2.28 6.17
CA ILE A 143 0.69 -3.27 6.86
C ILE A 143 1.12 -2.74 8.22
N TYR A 144 1.54 -3.63 9.12
CA TYR A 144 2.24 -3.22 10.33
C TYR A 144 3.51 -2.46 9.94
N SER A 145 3.69 -1.27 10.50
CA SER A 145 4.87 -0.46 10.23
C SER A 145 5.29 0.32 11.47
N ASN A 146 6.52 0.84 11.47
CA ASN A 146 6.98 1.74 12.51
C ASN A 146 6.67 3.19 12.13
N GLU A 147 6.50 4.06 13.14
CA GLU A 147 6.13 5.48 12.99
C GLU A 147 7.20 6.35 12.28
N ARG A 148 8.34 5.75 11.90
CA ARG A 148 9.47 6.40 11.22
C ARG A 148 9.90 5.65 9.97
N SER A 149 8.98 4.93 9.35
CA SER A 149 9.32 4.06 8.24
C SER A 149 9.98 4.85 7.11
N GLY A 150 11.09 4.33 6.57
CA GLY A 150 11.85 4.97 5.50
C GLY A 150 12.71 6.18 5.92
N PHE A 151 12.62 6.67 7.16
CA PHE A 151 13.32 7.91 7.57
C PHE A 151 14.84 7.87 7.28
N ASN A 152 15.51 6.79 7.68
CA ASN A 152 16.94 6.60 7.41
C ASN A 152 17.24 6.54 5.90
N ARG A 153 16.34 5.95 5.09
CA ARG A 153 16.50 5.91 3.63
C ARG A 153 16.39 7.29 2.99
N ILE A 154 15.59 8.19 3.57
CA ILE A 154 15.36 9.55 3.05
C ILE A 154 16.47 10.51 3.46
N PHE A 155 16.96 10.41 4.71
CA PHE A 155 17.90 11.37 5.29
C PHE A 155 19.32 10.83 5.53
N GLY A 156 19.55 9.52 5.40
CA GLY A 156 20.83 8.88 5.72
C GLY A 156 21.16 8.87 7.22
N THR A 157 20.19 9.16 8.09
CA THR A 157 20.38 9.27 9.53
C THR A 157 19.10 8.93 10.29
N SER A 158 19.21 8.73 11.60
CA SER A 158 18.09 8.54 12.53
C SER A 158 17.96 9.73 13.50
N SER A 159 18.47 10.91 13.12
CA SER A 159 18.45 12.13 13.93
C SER A 159 17.04 12.51 14.40
N GLN A 160 16.95 12.94 15.66
CA GLN A 160 15.74 13.51 16.27
C GLN A 160 15.64 15.03 16.07
N ASN A 161 16.74 15.67 15.65
CA ASN A 161 16.78 17.10 15.45
C ASN A 161 16.46 17.45 13.99
N PHE A 162 15.17 17.64 13.71
CA PHE A 162 14.65 17.92 12.36
C PHE A 162 15.16 19.24 11.77
N SER A 163 15.44 20.25 12.61
CA SER A 163 15.94 21.55 12.16
C SER A 163 17.30 21.49 11.43
N LYS A 164 18.07 20.41 11.63
CA LYS A 164 19.37 20.19 11.01
C LYS A 164 19.32 19.33 9.75
N LEU A 165 18.14 18.84 9.37
CA LEU A 165 17.99 17.91 8.24
C LEU A 165 17.77 18.68 6.93
N PRO A 166 18.26 18.12 5.80
CA PRO A 166 18.11 18.76 4.50
C PRO A 166 16.64 18.85 4.08
N ARG A 167 16.27 19.99 3.51
CA ARG A 167 14.94 20.28 2.91
C ARG A 167 15.05 20.51 1.39
N ASP A 168 16.04 19.93 0.75
CA ASP A 168 16.39 20.13 -0.67
C ASP A 168 15.41 19.44 -1.65
N THR A 169 14.79 18.32 -1.27
CA THR A 169 13.78 17.63 -2.08
C THR A 169 12.35 17.83 -1.57
N ARG A 170 11.36 17.68 -2.46
CA ARG A 170 9.92 17.73 -2.08
C ARG A 170 9.57 16.67 -1.04
N LEU A 171 10.08 15.45 -1.21
CA LEU A 171 9.87 14.35 -0.27
C LEU A 171 10.44 14.68 1.12
N ARG A 172 11.67 15.22 1.19
CA ARG A 172 12.28 15.60 2.47
C ARG A 172 11.49 16.70 3.17
N ARG A 173 11.03 17.72 2.44
CA ARG A 173 10.16 18.78 3.00
C ARG A 173 8.86 18.20 3.56
N ALA A 174 8.11 17.47 2.73
CA ALA A 174 6.85 16.86 3.13
C ALA A 174 6.96 15.96 4.37
N VAL A 175 8.01 15.14 4.44
CA VAL A 175 8.25 14.25 5.58
C VAL A 175 8.58 15.04 6.85
N LEU A 176 9.44 16.06 6.77
CA LEU A 176 9.75 16.89 7.94
C LEU A 176 8.52 17.67 8.42
N ASP A 177 7.75 18.24 7.49
CA ASP A 177 6.54 19.00 7.84
C ASP A 177 5.50 18.10 8.55
N CYS A 178 5.34 16.85 8.09
CA CYS A 178 4.50 15.86 8.75
C CYS A 178 4.98 15.52 10.17
N LEU A 179 6.28 15.30 10.36
CA LEU A 179 6.83 14.94 11.67
C LEU A 179 6.84 16.12 12.65
N GLU A 180 7.11 17.34 12.17
CA GLU A 180 7.03 18.57 12.95
C GLU A 180 5.60 18.89 13.39
N SER A 181 4.58 18.50 12.60
CA SER A 181 3.17 18.62 12.99
C SER A 181 2.68 17.50 13.91
N GLY A 182 3.57 16.64 14.43
CA GLY A 182 3.23 15.51 15.29
C GLY A 182 2.61 14.31 14.55
N GLY A 183 2.68 14.29 13.22
CA GLY A 183 2.33 13.13 12.42
C GLY A 183 3.41 12.04 12.47
N HIS A 184 3.15 10.94 11.77
CA HIS A 184 4.06 9.79 11.69
C HIS A 184 4.19 9.31 10.25
N LEU A 185 5.28 8.61 9.97
CA LEU A 185 5.49 7.86 8.74
C LEU A 185 4.98 6.43 8.91
N ARG A 186 4.71 5.78 7.78
CA ARG A 186 4.27 4.38 7.73
C ARG A 186 4.80 3.68 6.49
N SER A 187 4.66 2.36 6.45
CA SER A 187 4.83 1.56 5.24
C SER A 187 3.46 1.12 4.70
N GLY A 188 3.45 0.73 3.43
CA GLY A 188 2.30 0.06 2.82
C GLY A 188 2.71 -1.25 2.17
N GLY A 189 1.69 -2.04 1.85
CA GLY A 189 1.78 -3.17 0.95
C GLY A 189 1.14 -2.83 -0.40
N ALA A 190 1.61 -3.50 -1.44
CA ALA A 190 1.10 -3.38 -2.80
C ALA A 190 0.96 -4.78 -3.40
N LEU A 191 -0.10 -4.98 -4.18
CA LEU A 191 -0.40 -6.19 -4.92
C LEU A 191 -0.77 -5.83 -6.36
N LEU A 192 -0.25 -6.61 -7.32
CA LEU A 192 -0.66 -6.58 -8.72
C LEU A 192 -0.77 -8.00 -9.24
N LEU A 193 -1.96 -8.44 -9.64
CA LEU A 193 -2.13 -9.76 -10.23
C LEU A 193 -1.49 -9.78 -11.62
N ALA A 194 -0.81 -10.87 -11.96
CA ALA A 194 -0.09 -10.99 -13.24
C ALA A 194 -1.04 -10.82 -14.43
N LYS A 195 -2.25 -11.37 -14.32
CA LYS A 195 -3.32 -11.23 -15.33
C LYS A 195 -3.88 -9.81 -15.48
N ASP A 196 -3.66 -8.94 -14.50
CA ASP A 196 -4.16 -7.56 -14.48
C ASP A 196 -3.04 -6.56 -14.79
N LEU A 197 -1.83 -7.02 -15.14
CA LEU A 197 -0.72 -6.14 -15.51
C LEU A 197 -1.04 -5.40 -16.82
N ASP A 198 -1.41 -4.13 -16.66
CA ASP A 198 -1.61 -3.17 -17.72
C ASP A 198 -1.03 -1.82 -17.26
N TRP A 199 0.31 -1.75 -17.30
CA TRP A 199 1.09 -0.66 -16.71
C TRP A 199 0.75 0.70 -17.33
N GLY A 200 0.48 1.69 -16.49
CA GLY A 200 0.07 3.04 -16.90
C GLY A 200 -1.44 3.24 -16.91
N ASN A 201 -2.22 2.16 -16.81
CA ASN A 201 -3.68 2.22 -16.78
C ASN A 201 -4.27 2.19 -15.36
N GLN A 202 -3.45 2.01 -14.33
CA GLN A 202 -3.87 2.12 -12.92
C GLN A 202 -5.08 1.25 -12.61
N ILE A 203 -5.11 0.00 -13.09
CA ILE A 203 -6.30 -0.85 -13.16
C ILE A 203 -7.11 -0.91 -11.85
N TYR A 204 -6.43 -0.91 -10.70
CA TYR A 204 -7.10 -0.99 -9.40
C TYR A 204 -7.55 0.35 -8.83
N GLN A 205 -6.96 1.47 -9.29
CA GLN A 205 -7.24 2.81 -8.75
C GLN A 205 -7.93 3.74 -9.76
N LYS A 206 -8.09 3.30 -11.02
CA LYS A 206 -8.76 4.05 -12.08
C LYS A 206 -10.22 4.33 -11.73
N GLY A 207 -10.63 5.59 -11.91
CA GLY A 207 -12.01 6.02 -11.65
C GLY A 207 -12.36 6.18 -10.17
N LEU A 208 -11.41 5.94 -9.25
CA LEU A 208 -11.61 6.24 -7.83
C LEU A 208 -11.43 7.74 -7.61
N SER A 209 -12.48 8.43 -7.16
CA SER A 209 -12.38 9.83 -6.77
C SER A 209 -11.92 9.95 -5.32
N ASN A 210 -11.10 10.95 -4.99
CA ASN A 210 -10.81 11.28 -3.57
C ASN A 210 -12.03 11.91 -2.85
N SER A 211 -13.06 12.35 -3.58
CA SER A 211 -14.24 13.06 -3.06
C SER A 211 -15.34 12.15 -2.52
N GLU A 212 -15.39 10.87 -2.91
CA GLU A 212 -16.29 9.88 -2.29
C GLU A 212 -15.91 9.60 -0.81
N TRP A 213 -14.79 10.14 -0.34
CA TRP A 213 -14.15 9.82 0.95
C TRP A 213 -14.20 10.96 1.98
N SER A 214 -14.76 12.12 1.63
CA SER A 214 -14.88 13.26 2.56
C SER A 214 -16.15 13.25 3.43
N GLN A 215 -17.06 12.28 3.26
CA GLN A 215 -18.28 12.17 4.08
C GLN A 215 -18.06 11.31 5.33
N SER A 216 -17.20 11.77 6.23
CA SER A 216 -17.27 11.43 7.66
C SER A 216 -16.49 12.47 8.47
N LYS A 217 -16.89 13.73 8.34
CA LYS A 217 -16.65 14.76 9.35
C LYS A 217 -18.00 15.37 9.71
N GLU A 218 -18.83 14.59 10.38
CA GLU A 218 -19.90 15.09 11.25
C GLU A 218 -19.90 14.24 12.52
#